data_AF-A0A258BMM9-F1
#
_entry.id   AF-A0A258BMM9-F1
#
_cell.length_a   1.000
_cell.length_b   1.000
_cell.length_c   1.000
_cell.angle_alpha   90.00
_cell.angle_beta   90.00
_cell.angle_gamma   90.00
#
_symmetry.space_group_name_H-M   'P 1'
#
loop_
_entity.id
_entity.type
_entity.pdbx_description
1 polymer ?
#
loop_
_entity_poly.entity_id
_entity_poly.type
_entity_poly.pdbx_seq_one_letter_code
_entity_poly.pdbx_strand_id
1 'polypeptide(L)'
;SAQEAHEAIRPTDLSRESVSSNEYDQKLYDLIRRRTLASQMSPAKLEKTTITISFGDKKLVFEAKGEVVIFDGFLRVYGGGKEELLPKIAANDKLTTHHIEARQTFARPPARFTEGSLVKKLEDLGIGRPSTYATIIDTIQTRGYAEKGMGEGEPRDVITIVYNGETVERDIIQEKTGSNKGKLLPTPSGELIADFLGSHFEQVVDYDFTANVEREFDLIAEDKLAKSDMLHAFYTPFHQLIEQSGGIDRSKVGANREVGIDPKTGKPITARFGRFGPMLQLGATDSEEKPQFAPMPRGARIETVTLDQALEMFKLPRLVGKTKEGEDIKANIGRFGPYIQIGKLFVSIKPEDPHTISLEKALELYDEKLKAEAAKNIADFGDGIKVLNG
;
A
#
# COMPACT_ATOMS: atom_id res chain seq x y z
N SER A 1 27.17 -20.91 2.01
CA SER A 1 25.82 -21.43 1.81
C SER A 1 25.66 -21.90 0.37
N ALA A 2 24.90 -22.96 0.07
CA ALA A 2 24.60 -23.38 -1.32
C ALA A 2 23.92 -22.26 -2.15
N GLN A 3 23.33 -21.26 -1.48
CA GLN A 3 22.76 -20.06 -2.11
C GLN A 3 23.81 -19.01 -2.48
N GLU A 4 25.01 -19.04 -1.89
CA GLU A 4 26.15 -18.18 -2.26
C GLU A 4 26.86 -18.66 -3.53
N ALA A 5 26.44 -19.79 -4.11
CA ALA A 5 26.99 -20.31 -5.37
C ALA A 5 26.33 -19.69 -6.61
N HIS A 6 25.35 -18.79 -6.45
CA HIS A 6 24.72 -18.08 -7.55
C HIS A 6 25.45 -16.78 -7.86
N GLU A 7 25.68 -16.55 -9.14
CA GLU A 7 26.22 -15.29 -9.60
C GLU A 7 25.20 -14.16 -9.44
N ALA A 8 25.68 -12.93 -9.21
CA ALA A 8 24.83 -11.75 -9.21
C ALA A 8 24.06 -11.62 -10.53
N ILE A 9 22.85 -11.03 -10.47
CA ILE A 9 22.10 -10.70 -11.68
C ILE A 9 22.89 -9.65 -12.49
N ARG A 10 23.37 -10.06 -13.66
CA ARG A 10 24.15 -9.23 -14.58
C ARG A 10 23.83 -9.57 -16.04
N PRO A 11 24.17 -8.69 -17.00
CA PRO A 11 24.09 -9.05 -18.41
C PRO A 11 24.99 -10.25 -18.71
N THR A 12 24.49 -11.16 -19.55
CA THR A 12 25.29 -12.24 -20.12
C THR A 12 26.32 -11.69 -21.11
N ASP A 13 25.93 -10.65 -21.85
CA ASP A 13 26.79 -9.87 -22.75
C ASP A 13 26.65 -8.38 -22.40
N LEU A 14 27.72 -7.80 -21.85
CA LEU A 14 27.79 -6.38 -21.45
C LEU A 14 27.94 -5.43 -22.63
N SER A 15 28.39 -5.93 -23.79
CA SER A 15 28.63 -5.12 -24.99
C SER A 15 27.34 -4.70 -25.68
N ARG A 16 26.25 -5.43 -25.44
CA ARG A 16 24.92 -5.10 -25.98
C ARG A 16 24.30 -3.96 -25.19
N GLU A 17 23.82 -2.95 -25.90
CA GLU A 17 23.10 -1.84 -25.28
C GLU A 17 21.59 -2.04 -25.40
N SER A 18 21.13 -2.64 -26.49
CA SER A 18 19.73 -3.00 -26.70
C SER A 18 19.57 -4.51 -26.85
N VAL A 19 18.58 -5.06 -26.17
CA VAL A 19 18.28 -6.51 -26.12
C VAL A 19 16.81 -6.84 -26.33
N SER A 20 15.90 -5.86 -26.20
CA SER A 20 14.47 -6.06 -26.41
C SER A 20 13.82 -4.84 -27.05
N SER A 21 12.83 -5.08 -27.91
CA SER A 21 11.94 -4.03 -28.43
C SER A 21 10.84 -3.66 -27.44
N ASN A 22 10.62 -4.46 -26.40
CA ASN A 22 9.73 -4.13 -25.30
C ASN A 22 10.41 -3.10 -24.38
N GLU A 23 9.78 -1.93 -24.23
CA GLU A 23 10.34 -0.82 -23.46
C GLU A 23 10.57 -1.15 -21.97
N TYR A 24 9.68 -1.95 -21.37
CA TYR A 24 9.81 -2.37 -19.98
C TYR A 24 11.02 -3.29 -19.78
N ASP A 25 11.16 -4.30 -20.63
CA ASP A 25 12.29 -5.24 -20.57
C ASP A 25 13.62 -4.53 -20.83
N GLN A 26 13.64 -3.61 -21.80
CA GLN A 26 14.82 -2.81 -22.11
C GLN A 26 15.21 -1.91 -20.93
N LYS A 27 14.25 -1.26 -20.26
CA LYS A 27 14.51 -0.45 -19.06
C LYS A 27 15.08 -1.27 -17.91
N LEU A 28 14.56 -2.50 -17.70
CA LEU A 28 15.09 -3.40 -16.69
C LEU A 28 16.52 -3.86 -17.03
N TYR A 29 16.78 -4.20 -18.30
CA TYR A 29 18.12 -4.53 -18.77
C TYR A 29 19.10 -3.35 -18.59
N ASP A 30 18.70 -2.13 -18.94
CA ASP A 30 19.51 -0.93 -18.77
C ASP A 30 19.87 -0.71 -17.30
N LEU A 31 18.92 -0.91 -16.38
CA LEU A 31 19.16 -0.82 -14.93
C LEU A 31 20.20 -1.86 -14.48
N ILE A 32 20.02 -3.12 -14.88
CA ILE A 32 20.94 -4.22 -14.56
C ILE A 32 22.33 -3.93 -15.12
N ARG A 33 22.43 -3.57 -16.41
CA ARG A 33 23.69 -3.25 -17.09
C ARG A 33 24.42 -2.08 -16.43
N ARG A 34 23.72 -0.98 -16.12
CA ARG A 34 24.31 0.17 -15.43
C ARG A 34 24.82 -0.21 -14.04
N ARG A 35 24.08 -1.02 -13.28
CA ARG A 35 24.52 -1.52 -11.97
C ARG A 35 25.76 -2.39 -12.08
N THR A 36 25.81 -3.30 -13.06
CA THR A 36 26.97 -4.18 -13.30
C THR A 36 28.21 -3.38 -13.71
N LEU A 37 28.07 -2.42 -14.64
CA LEU A 37 29.19 -1.58 -15.04
C LEU A 37 29.71 -0.74 -13.86
N ALA A 38 28.79 -0.10 -13.13
CA ALA A 38 29.14 0.72 -11.98
C ALA A 38 29.91 -0.05 -10.89
N SER A 39 29.59 -1.33 -10.66
CA SER A 39 30.29 -2.14 -9.66
C SER A 39 31.76 -2.44 -10.01
N GLN A 40 32.14 -2.31 -11.29
CA GLN A 40 33.50 -2.52 -11.77
C GLN A 40 34.27 -1.20 -12.01
N MET A 41 33.63 -0.05 -11.81
CA MET A 41 34.24 1.26 -12.00
C MET A 41 34.94 1.76 -10.74
N SER A 42 35.82 2.75 -10.90
CA SER A 42 36.47 3.40 -9.77
C SER A 42 35.47 4.13 -8.87
N PRO A 43 35.71 4.21 -7.55
CA PRO A 43 34.91 5.03 -6.64
C PRO A 43 34.89 6.50 -7.08
N ALA A 44 33.75 7.16 -6.89
CA ALA A 44 33.66 8.61 -7.04
C ALA A 44 34.47 9.31 -5.94
N LYS A 45 35.06 10.46 -6.26
CA LYS A 45 35.71 11.35 -5.28
C LYS A 45 34.88 12.61 -5.14
N LEU A 46 34.44 12.88 -3.93
CA LEU A 46 33.60 14.01 -3.59
C LEU A 46 34.37 14.93 -2.64
N GLU A 47 34.30 16.25 -2.89
CA GLU A 47 34.75 17.26 -1.94
C GLU A 47 33.53 17.79 -1.19
N LYS A 48 33.56 17.69 0.13
CA LYS A 48 32.51 18.19 1.01
C LYS A 48 32.99 19.44 1.72
N THR A 49 32.24 20.52 1.56
CA THR A 49 32.52 21.80 2.22
C THR A 49 31.45 22.07 3.25
N THR A 50 31.84 22.38 4.48
CA THR A 50 30.92 22.86 5.52
C THR A 50 31.37 24.24 5.95
N ILE A 51 30.49 25.23 5.75
CA ILE A 51 30.70 26.61 6.15
C ILE A 51 29.86 26.86 7.39
N THR A 52 30.52 27.24 8.49
CA THR A 52 29.86 27.71 9.70
C THR A 52 29.83 29.24 9.70
N ILE A 53 28.64 29.81 9.80
CA ILE A 53 28.41 31.26 9.79
C ILE A 53 27.97 31.69 11.18
N SER A 54 28.83 32.44 11.86
CA SER A 54 28.55 33.04 13.17
C SER A 54 28.11 34.50 13.04
N PHE A 55 27.37 34.99 14.03
CA PHE A 55 26.89 36.37 14.07
C PHE A 55 27.09 36.98 15.46
N GLY A 56 28.04 37.91 15.58
CA GLY A 56 28.42 38.54 16.86
C GLY A 56 28.93 37.52 17.89
N ASP A 57 28.71 37.80 19.18
CA ASP A 57 29.14 36.93 20.30
C ASP A 57 28.13 35.82 20.63
N LYS A 58 27.23 35.49 19.70
CA LYS A 58 26.11 34.57 19.98
C LYS A 58 26.52 33.11 19.77
N LYS A 59 25.93 32.23 20.61
CA LYS A 59 26.11 30.77 20.56
C LYS A 59 25.41 30.08 19.38
N LEU A 60 24.57 30.81 18.63
CA LEU A 60 23.81 30.27 17.51
C LEU A 60 24.62 30.47 16.22
N VAL A 61 24.61 29.46 15.36
CA VAL A 61 25.34 29.45 14.08
C VAL A 61 24.41 28.97 12.98
N PHE A 62 24.64 29.45 11.76
CA PHE A 62 24.11 28.82 10.55
C PHE A 62 25.17 27.88 9.99
N GLU A 63 24.72 26.80 9.36
CA GLU A 63 25.59 25.85 8.68
C GLU A 63 25.12 25.71 7.23
N ALA A 64 26.05 25.93 6.29
CA ALA A 64 25.86 25.63 4.89
C ALA A 64 26.75 24.46 4.52
N LYS A 65 26.16 23.43 3.92
CA LYS A 65 26.85 22.22 3.44
C LYS A 65 26.81 22.18 1.93
N GLY A 66 27.94 21.87 1.32
CA GLY A 66 28.10 21.74 -0.11
C GLY A 66 28.87 20.47 -0.44
N GLU A 67 28.62 19.94 -1.63
CA GLU A 67 29.26 18.75 -2.14
C GLU A 67 29.53 18.92 -3.63
N VAL A 68 30.77 18.66 -4.05
CA VAL A 68 31.20 18.76 -5.46
C VAL A 68 31.84 17.44 -5.88
N VAL A 69 31.57 17.00 -7.10
CA VAL A 69 32.16 15.79 -7.67
C VAL A 69 33.52 16.15 -8.29
N ILE A 70 34.60 15.75 -7.63
CA ILE A 70 35.98 15.93 -8.15
C ILE A 70 36.30 14.87 -9.20
N PHE A 71 35.73 13.67 -9.03
CA PHE A 71 35.84 12.57 -9.99
C PHE A 71 34.57 11.73 -9.92
N ASP A 72 33.89 11.57 -11.06
CA ASP A 72 32.59 10.91 -11.18
C ASP A 72 32.66 9.40 -10.94
N GLY A 73 33.71 8.73 -11.40
CA GLY A 73 33.87 7.28 -11.22
C GLY A 73 32.61 6.52 -11.65
N PHE A 74 32.12 5.60 -10.82
CA PHE A 74 30.91 4.83 -11.09
C PHE A 74 29.62 5.65 -11.25
N LEU A 75 29.56 6.89 -10.71
CA LEU A 75 28.37 7.75 -10.80
C LEU A 75 28.05 8.15 -12.24
N ARG A 76 29.07 8.17 -13.12
CA ARG A 76 28.90 8.48 -14.55
C ARG A 76 27.89 7.56 -15.24
N VAL A 77 27.81 6.29 -14.82
CA VAL A 77 26.95 5.28 -15.44
C VAL A 77 25.75 4.97 -14.56
N TYR A 78 25.92 4.96 -13.24
CA TYR A 78 24.83 4.64 -12.31
C TYR A 78 23.84 5.80 -12.11
N GLY A 79 24.31 7.03 -12.32
CA GLY A 79 23.59 8.24 -11.94
C GLY A 79 23.69 8.51 -10.43
N GLY A 80 23.44 9.77 -10.06
CA GLY A 80 23.63 10.27 -8.70
C GLY A 80 24.87 11.15 -8.59
N GLY A 81 24.84 12.10 -7.66
CA GLY A 81 25.78 13.23 -7.60
C GLY A 81 25.04 14.52 -7.90
N LYS A 82 24.20 14.95 -6.95
CA LYS A 82 23.64 16.30 -7.01
C LYS A 82 24.70 17.21 -6.42
N GLU A 83 25.37 17.98 -7.27
CA GLU A 83 26.31 18.97 -6.77
C GLU A 83 25.56 20.09 -6.06
N GLU A 84 26.00 20.38 -4.84
CA GLU A 84 25.57 21.52 -4.06
C GLU A 84 26.77 22.45 -3.96
N LEU A 85 26.87 23.33 -4.96
CA LEU A 85 28.00 24.24 -5.10
C LEU A 85 27.90 25.35 -4.04
N LEU A 86 28.94 25.47 -3.22
CA LEU A 86 29.13 26.61 -2.35
C LEU A 86 30.14 27.59 -2.97
N PRO A 87 29.97 28.90 -2.76
CA PRO A 87 30.94 29.89 -3.20
C PRO A 87 32.28 29.66 -2.50
N LYS A 88 33.38 29.96 -3.20
CA LYS A 88 34.70 30.02 -2.57
C LYS A 88 34.73 31.18 -1.59
N ILE A 89 34.99 30.90 -0.33
CA ILE A 89 35.12 31.88 0.74
C ILE A 89 36.35 31.56 1.60
N ALA A 90 36.92 32.57 2.23
CA ALA A 90 37.96 32.44 3.23
C ALA A 90 37.39 32.58 4.65
N ALA A 91 38.16 32.12 5.64
CA ALA A 91 37.81 32.33 7.04
C ALA A 91 37.74 33.83 7.34
N ASN A 92 36.69 34.25 8.06
CA ASN A 92 36.38 35.64 8.42
C ASN A 92 35.94 36.55 7.27
N ASP A 93 35.59 35.98 6.11
CA ASP A 93 34.90 36.75 5.06
C ASP A 93 33.61 37.36 5.60
N LYS A 94 33.39 38.64 5.28
CA LYS A 94 32.17 39.35 5.68
C LYS A 94 31.04 38.97 4.73
N LEU A 95 29.98 38.39 5.28
CA LEU A 95 28.77 38.05 4.53
C LEU A 95 27.70 39.13 4.72
N THR A 96 26.95 39.39 3.66
CA THR A 96 25.77 40.27 3.71
C THR A 96 24.52 39.43 3.71
N THR A 97 23.62 39.69 4.65
CA THR A 97 22.32 39.02 4.72
C THR A 97 21.39 39.61 3.67
N HIS A 98 20.86 38.77 2.78
CA HIS A 98 19.88 39.16 1.77
C HIS A 98 18.46 38.72 2.13
N HIS A 99 18.32 37.52 2.69
CA HIS A 99 17.03 36.91 2.97
C HIS A 99 17.17 35.97 4.17
N ILE A 100 16.23 36.03 5.11
CA ILE A 100 16.11 35.06 6.19
C ILE A 100 14.70 34.50 6.15
N GLU A 101 14.58 33.18 6.03
CA GLU A 101 13.32 32.46 6.13
C GLU A 101 13.34 31.58 7.38
N ALA A 102 12.29 31.71 8.20
CA ALA A 102 11.97 30.73 9.23
C ALA A 102 10.70 30.01 8.84
N ARG A 103 10.79 28.68 8.66
CA ARG A 103 9.66 27.83 8.29
C ARG A 103 9.27 26.93 9.45
N GLN A 104 7.99 26.91 9.80
CA GLN A 104 7.47 25.95 10.76
C GLN A 104 7.62 24.53 10.18
N THR A 105 8.15 23.62 10.99
CA THR A 105 8.28 22.20 10.62
C THR A 105 7.54 21.34 11.62
N PHE A 106 7.20 20.14 11.18
CA PHE A 106 6.42 19.20 11.98
C PHE A 106 7.08 17.84 11.92
N ALA A 107 7.10 17.14 13.05
CA ALA A 107 7.59 15.77 13.11
C ALA A 107 6.79 14.89 12.15
N ARG A 108 7.50 14.06 11.39
CA ARG A 108 6.90 13.11 10.47
C ARG A 108 6.82 11.73 11.15
N PRO A 109 5.71 11.00 11.01
CA PRO A 109 5.65 9.62 11.48
C PRO A 109 6.60 8.73 10.66
N PRO A 110 6.90 7.51 11.15
CA PRO A 110 7.62 6.51 10.38
C PRO A 110 6.99 6.30 9.00
N ALA A 111 7.81 6.23 7.97
CA ALA A 111 7.33 6.04 6.61
C ALA A 111 6.73 4.64 6.46
N ARG A 112 5.54 4.56 5.83
CA ARG A 112 4.98 3.28 5.41
C ARG A 112 5.87 2.62 4.35
N PHE A 113 5.80 1.29 4.32
CA PHE A 113 6.54 0.51 3.34
C PHE A 113 6.01 0.75 1.91
N THR A 114 6.90 0.93 0.95
CA THR A 114 6.69 0.51 -0.44
C THR A 114 7.00 -0.99 -0.57
N GLU A 115 6.62 -1.61 -1.68
CA GLU A 115 7.03 -2.98 -2.01
C GLU A 115 8.55 -3.17 -1.86
N GLY A 116 9.36 -2.30 -2.48
CA GLY A 116 10.82 -2.38 -2.38
C GLY A 116 11.38 -2.23 -0.97
N SER A 117 10.81 -1.32 -0.15
CA SER A 117 11.26 -1.19 1.25
C SER A 117 10.78 -2.35 2.14
N LEU A 118 9.66 -3.00 1.79
CA LEU A 118 9.20 -4.21 2.47
C LEU A 118 10.11 -5.39 2.13
N VAL A 119 10.47 -5.58 0.85
CA VAL A 119 11.48 -6.57 0.45
C VAL A 119 12.76 -6.39 1.23
N LYS A 120 13.28 -5.16 1.28
CA LYS A 120 14.49 -4.85 2.05
C LYS A 120 14.32 -5.22 3.54
N LYS A 121 13.18 -4.90 4.13
CA LYS A 121 12.94 -5.22 5.55
C LYS A 121 12.83 -6.73 5.80
N LEU A 122 12.24 -7.48 4.88
CA LEU A 122 12.17 -8.95 4.93
C LEU A 122 13.57 -9.56 4.82
N GLU A 123 14.39 -9.07 3.88
CA GLU A 123 15.79 -9.45 3.71
C GLU A 123 16.62 -9.18 4.97
N ASP A 124 16.53 -7.96 5.53
CA ASP A 124 17.22 -7.57 6.77
C ASP A 124 16.84 -8.46 7.97
N LEU A 125 15.61 -8.99 7.98
CA LEU A 125 15.12 -9.91 9.02
C LEU A 125 15.40 -11.39 8.71
N GLY A 126 15.94 -11.72 7.53
CA GLY A 126 16.15 -13.10 7.10
C GLY A 126 14.85 -13.87 6.78
N ILE A 127 13.74 -13.16 6.56
CA ILE A 127 12.43 -13.73 6.26
C ILE A 127 12.22 -13.75 4.75
N GLY A 128 11.95 -14.94 4.20
CA GLY A 128 11.82 -15.14 2.77
C GLY A 128 13.17 -15.18 2.04
N ARG A 129 13.11 -15.36 0.73
CA ARG A 129 14.25 -15.57 -0.17
C ARG A 129 14.00 -14.84 -1.48
N PRO A 130 15.03 -14.66 -2.35
CA PRO A 130 14.86 -14.01 -3.66
C PRO A 130 13.71 -14.59 -4.51
N SER A 131 13.41 -15.88 -4.36
CA SER A 131 12.30 -16.57 -5.03
C SER A 131 10.92 -16.30 -4.41
N THR A 132 10.84 -15.81 -3.17
CA THR A 132 9.58 -15.66 -2.44
C THR A 132 9.15 -14.22 -2.24
N TYR A 133 10.04 -13.23 -2.32
CA TYR A 133 9.70 -11.81 -2.05
C TYR A 133 8.52 -11.29 -2.88
N ALA A 134 8.55 -11.51 -4.21
CA ALA A 134 7.47 -11.09 -5.09
C ALA A 134 6.16 -11.81 -4.76
N THR A 135 6.24 -13.11 -4.50
CA THR A 135 5.09 -13.96 -4.17
C THR A 135 4.46 -13.59 -2.83
N ILE A 136 5.26 -13.24 -1.81
CA ILE A 136 4.77 -12.78 -0.51
C ILE A 136 3.96 -11.49 -0.70
N ILE A 137 4.54 -10.51 -1.41
CA ILE A 137 3.91 -9.21 -1.68
C ILE A 137 2.62 -9.36 -2.51
N ASP A 138 2.63 -10.22 -3.53
CA ASP A 138 1.44 -10.51 -4.33
C ASP A 138 0.37 -11.20 -3.48
N THR A 139 0.75 -12.20 -2.68
CA THR A 139 -0.18 -12.98 -1.86
C THR A 139 -0.93 -12.12 -0.85
N ILE A 140 -0.24 -11.23 -0.13
CA ILE A 140 -0.89 -10.36 0.87
C ILE A 140 -1.83 -9.35 0.22
N GLN A 141 -1.55 -8.91 -1.01
CA GLN A 141 -2.40 -7.99 -1.77
C GLN A 141 -3.60 -8.71 -2.39
N THR A 142 -3.37 -9.84 -3.06
CA THR A 142 -4.41 -10.67 -3.69
C THR A 142 -5.40 -11.23 -2.66
N ARG A 143 -4.94 -11.57 -1.46
CA ARG A 143 -5.81 -11.98 -0.33
C ARG A 143 -6.47 -10.80 0.39
N GLY A 144 -6.11 -9.57 0.03
CA GLY A 144 -6.71 -8.35 0.58
C GLY A 144 -6.31 -8.07 2.03
N TYR A 145 -5.12 -8.48 2.47
CA TYR A 145 -4.55 -8.14 3.78
C TYR A 145 -3.78 -6.81 3.75
N ALA A 146 -3.24 -6.46 2.59
CA ALA A 146 -2.66 -5.17 2.33
C ALA A 146 -3.15 -4.61 0.99
N GLU A 147 -3.15 -3.30 0.85
CA GLU A 147 -3.50 -2.62 -0.39
C GLU A 147 -2.52 -1.48 -0.70
N LYS A 148 -2.44 -1.09 -1.97
CA LYS A 148 -1.63 0.05 -2.39
C LYS A 148 -2.41 1.34 -2.19
N GLY A 149 -1.89 2.22 -1.34
CA GLY A 149 -2.43 3.53 -1.09
C GLY A 149 -2.42 4.40 -2.35
N MET A 150 -3.47 5.22 -2.48
CA MET A 150 -3.70 6.12 -3.62
C MET A 150 -3.91 7.58 -3.18
N GLY A 151 -3.94 7.84 -1.88
CA GLY A 151 -4.17 9.15 -1.29
C GLY A 151 -2.99 10.09 -1.50
N GLU A 152 -3.27 11.27 -2.05
CA GLU A 152 -2.25 12.29 -2.31
C GLU A 152 -1.82 13.05 -1.07
N GLY A 153 -2.54 12.88 0.04
CA GLY A 153 -2.36 13.63 1.28
C GLY A 153 -3.27 14.84 1.35
N GLU A 154 -3.42 15.37 2.56
CA GLU A 154 -4.27 16.52 2.84
C GLU A 154 -3.44 17.81 2.93
N PRO A 155 -3.99 18.96 2.54
CA PRO A 155 -3.34 20.25 2.74
C PRO A 155 -3.25 20.56 4.24
N ARG A 156 -2.12 21.15 4.65
CA ARG A 156 -1.96 21.75 5.97
C ARG A 156 -1.21 23.07 5.89
N ASP A 157 -1.70 24.03 6.66
CA ASP A 157 -1.07 25.31 6.93
C ASP A 157 0.32 25.15 7.56
N VAL A 158 1.26 25.92 7.04
CA VAL A 158 2.62 26.08 7.55
C VAL A 158 2.90 27.57 7.64
N ILE A 159 3.37 28.00 8.81
CA ILE A 159 3.79 29.39 9.01
C ILE A 159 5.18 29.58 8.43
N THR A 160 5.34 30.60 7.61
CA THR A 160 6.64 31.12 7.15
C THR A 160 6.81 32.55 7.64
N ILE A 161 8.00 32.87 8.13
CA ILE A 161 8.39 34.22 8.52
C ILE A 161 9.58 34.60 7.67
N VAL A 162 9.44 35.67 6.88
CA VAL A 162 10.46 36.13 5.94
C VAL A 162 10.93 37.52 6.36
N TYR A 163 12.25 37.70 6.41
CA TYR A 163 12.89 38.99 6.49
C TYR A 163 13.60 39.29 5.18
N ASN A 164 13.21 40.37 4.50
CA ASN A 164 13.74 40.80 3.20
C ASN A 164 14.84 41.88 3.29
N GLY A 165 15.25 42.26 4.51
CA GLY A 165 16.20 43.34 4.75
C GLY A 165 15.58 44.62 5.32
N GLU A 166 14.26 44.78 5.22
CA GLU A 166 13.54 45.96 5.71
C GLU A 166 12.36 45.57 6.61
N THR A 167 11.51 44.65 6.15
CA THR A 167 10.29 44.21 6.84
C THR A 167 10.36 42.74 7.22
N VAL A 168 9.63 42.39 8.28
CA VAL A 168 9.35 41.00 8.66
C VAL A 168 7.91 40.70 8.29
N GLU A 169 7.71 39.77 7.38
CA GLU A 169 6.39 39.36 6.90
C GLU A 169 6.11 37.93 7.36
N ARG A 170 4.87 37.71 7.80
CA ARG A 170 4.39 36.40 8.24
C ARG A 170 3.31 35.93 7.29
N ASP A 171 3.57 34.81 6.64
CA ASP A 171 2.64 34.15 5.73
C ASP A 171 2.21 32.79 6.24
N ILE A 172 1.11 32.31 5.66
CA ILE A 172 0.62 30.95 5.82
C ILE A 172 0.61 30.32 4.43
N ILE A 173 1.46 29.32 4.24
CA ILE A 173 1.52 28.53 3.01
C ILE A 173 0.89 27.16 3.23
N GLN A 174 0.39 26.54 2.16
CA GLN A 174 -0.16 25.19 2.19
C GLN A 174 0.90 24.16 1.78
N GLU A 175 1.11 23.14 2.61
CA GLU A 175 1.89 21.94 2.24
C GLU A 175 1.00 20.70 2.23
N LYS A 176 1.27 19.73 1.35
CA LYS A 176 0.60 18.42 1.40
C LYS A 176 1.27 17.53 2.44
N THR A 177 0.47 16.89 3.30
CA THR A 177 0.94 15.95 4.32
C THR A 177 0.14 14.64 4.32
N GLY A 178 0.75 13.55 4.77
CA GLY A 178 0.07 12.26 4.93
C GLY A 178 -0.16 11.45 3.64
N SER A 179 0.53 11.77 2.54
CA SER A 179 0.43 10.98 1.30
C SER A 179 0.74 9.51 1.53
N ASN A 180 -0.12 8.64 1.02
CA ASN A 180 0.06 7.19 1.05
C ASN A 180 0.18 6.58 -0.36
N LYS A 181 0.25 7.44 -1.40
CA LYS A 181 0.39 7.02 -2.80
C LYS A 181 1.58 6.09 -2.99
N GLY A 182 1.32 4.88 -3.48
CA GLY A 182 2.34 3.86 -3.73
C GLY A 182 2.90 3.18 -2.47
N LYS A 183 2.29 3.41 -1.29
CA LYS A 183 2.65 2.73 -0.04
C LYS A 183 1.69 1.57 0.24
N LEU A 184 2.17 0.52 0.90
CA LEU A 184 1.37 -0.58 1.39
C LEU A 184 0.63 -0.14 2.66
N LEU A 185 -0.68 -0.33 2.66
CA LEU A 185 -1.59 -0.09 3.76
C LEU A 185 -2.16 -1.42 4.23
N PRO A 186 -2.11 -1.75 5.53
CA PRO A 186 -2.85 -2.90 6.02
C PRO A 186 -4.36 -2.64 5.89
N THR A 187 -5.10 -3.65 5.46
CA THR A 187 -6.56 -3.60 5.46
C THR A 187 -7.08 -3.98 6.85
N PRO A 188 -8.33 -3.66 7.20
CA PRO A 188 -8.92 -4.13 8.46
C PRO A 188 -8.80 -5.66 8.63
N SER A 189 -8.99 -6.42 7.55
CA SER A 189 -8.86 -7.88 7.58
C SER A 189 -7.42 -8.31 7.89
N GLY A 190 -6.43 -7.61 7.32
CA GLY A 190 -5.02 -7.85 7.58
C GLY A 190 -4.63 -7.54 9.02
N GLU A 191 -5.08 -6.40 9.56
CA GLU A 191 -4.86 -6.01 10.96
C GLU A 191 -5.45 -7.05 11.91
N LEU A 192 -6.73 -7.44 11.73
CA LEU A 192 -7.36 -8.45 12.58
C LEU A 192 -6.64 -9.79 12.56
N ILE A 193 -6.25 -10.28 11.38
CA ILE A 193 -5.56 -11.58 11.28
C ILE A 193 -4.18 -11.50 11.90
N ALA A 194 -3.45 -10.39 11.70
CA ALA A 194 -2.16 -10.18 12.33
C ALA A 194 -2.29 -10.14 13.87
N ASP A 195 -3.27 -9.42 14.41
CA ASP A 195 -3.51 -9.33 15.85
C ASP A 195 -3.92 -10.68 16.44
N PHE A 196 -4.79 -11.42 15.75
CA PHE A 196 -5.21 -12.76 16.16
C PHE A 196 -4.05 -13.73 16.21
N LEU A 197 -3.23 -13.76 15.15
CA LEU A 197 -2.07 -14.62 15.08
C LEU A 197 -1.00 -14.22 16.09
N GLY A 198 -0.75 -12.93 16.27
CA GLY A 198 0.18 -12.42 17.27
C GLY A 198 -0.24 -12.75 18.70
N SER A 199 -1.55 -12.71 19.00
CA SER A 199 -2.06 -12.94 20.37
C SER A 199 -2.17 -14.42 20.75
N HIS A 200 -2.36 -15.32 19.78
CA HIS A 200 -2.64 -16.74 20.04
C HIS A 200 -1.57 -17.69 19.49
N PHE A 201 -0.80 -17.24 18.51
CA PHE A 201 0.15 -18.06 17.75
C PHE A 201 1.52 -17.37 17.63
N GLU A 202 1.88 -16.52 18.58
CA GLU A 202 3.14 -15.73 18.58
C GLU A 202 4.36 -16.60 18.24
N GLN A 203 4.45 -17.79 18.83
CA GLN A 203 5.55 -18.74 18.65
C GLN A 203 5.82 -19.15 17.20
N VAL A 204 4.83 -19.00 16.30
CA VAL A 204 4.96 -19.38 14.88
C VAL A 204 4.86 -18.22 13.90
N VAL A 205 4.50 -17.01 14.37
CA VAL A 205 4.44 -15.80 13.53
C VAL A 205 5.49 -14.77 13.89
N ASP A 206 6.26 -15.03 14.95
CA ASP A 206 7.43 -14.22 15.31
C ASP A 206 8.49 -14.20 14.18
N TYR A 207 9.21 -13.09 14.12
CA TYR A 207 10.22 -12.85 13.09
C TYR A 207 11.41 -13.80 13.23
N ASP A 208 11.90 -14.04 14.45
CA ASP A 208 13.05 -14.91 14.68
C ASP A 208 12.68 -16.36 14.36
N PHE A 209 11.46 -16.80 14.73
CA PHE A 209 10.96 -18.11 14.34
C PHE A 209 10.99 -18.30 12.82
N THR A 210 10.42 -17.34 12.08
CA THR A 210 10.34 -17.45 10.62
C THR A 210 11.72 -17.46 9.97
N ALA A 211 12.64 -16.60 10.44
CA ALA A 211 14.01 -16.57 9.96
C ALA A 211 14.79 -17.86 10.29
N ASN A 212 14.49 -18.48 11.44
CA ASN A 212 15.09 -19.75 11.85
C ASN A 212 14.66 -20.89 10.93
N VAL A 213 13.37 -21.02 10.64
CA VAL A 213 12.83 -22.05 9.73
C VAL A 213 13.47 -21.95 8.35
N GLU A 214 13.61 -20.72 7.84
CA GLU A 214 14.26 -20.49 6.55
C GLU A 214 15.73 -20.93 6.55
N ARG A 215 16.47 -20.69 7.65
CA ARG A 215 17.85 -21.17 7.81
C ARG A 215 17.92 -22.70 7.91
N GLU A 216 16.97 -23.33 8.58
CA GLU A 216 16.89 -24.78 8.65
C GLU A 216 16.64 -25.41 7.28
N PHE A 217 15.85 -24.77 6.42
CA PHE A 217 15.71 -25.19 5.02
C PHE A 217 17.04 -25.11 4.26
N ASP A 218 17.85 -24.08 4.50
CA ASP A 218 19.19 -23.99 3.91
C ASP A 218 20.10 -25.12 4.40
N LEU A 219 20.04 -25.44 5.70
CA LEU A 219 20.80 -26.57 6.27
C LEU A 219 20.36 -27.91 5.69
N ILE A 220 19.06 -28.11 5.45
CA ILE A 220 18.53 -29.31 4.77
C ILE A 220 19.05 -29.36 3.33
N ALA A 221 19.04 -28.25 2.60
CA ALA A 221 19.55 -28.18 1.22
C ALA A 221 21.06 -28.46 1.13
N GLU A 222 21.80 -28.16 2.19
CA GLU A 222 23.24 -28.43 2.33
C GLU A 222 23.56 -29.80 2.95
N ASP A 223 22.54 -30.64 3.19
CA ASP A 223 22.68 -31.96 3.85
C ASP A 223 23.29 -31.87 5.27
N LYS A 224 23.08 -30.74 5.95
CA LYS A 224 23.55 -30.45 7.33
C LYS A 224 22.48 -30.67 8.40
N LEU A 225 21.22 -30.83 8.01
CA LEU A 225 20.10 -31.09 8.89
C LEU A 225 19.17 -32.11 8.24
N ALA A 226 18.78 -33.16 8.96
CA ALA A 226 17.82 -34.12 8.45
C ALA A 226 16.42 -33.49 8.42
N LYS A 227 15.74 -33.61 7.27
CA LYS A 227 14.37 -33.11 7.08
C LYS A 227 13.39 -33.63 8.13
N SER A 228 13.51 -34.90 8.53
CA SER A 228 12.66 -35.51 9.56
C SER A 228 12.77 -34.78 10.90
N ASP A 229 13.98 -34.40 11.27
CA ASP A 229 14.28 -33.85 12.59
C ASP A 229 13.71 -32.43 12.70
N MET A 230 13.89 -31.62 11.63
CA MET A 230 13.26 -30.30 11.52
C MET A 230 11.74 -30.39 11.59
N LEU A 231 11.12 -31.29 10.81
CA LEU A 231 9.67 -31.45 10.80
C LEU A 231 9.12 -31.90 12.15
N HIS A 232 9.80 -32.81 12.84
CA HIS A 232 9.40 -33.24 14.19
C HIS A 232 9.55 -32.12 15.21
N ALA A 233 10.64 -31.35 15.15
CA ALA A 233 10.89 -30.21 16.04
C ALA A 233 9.84 -29.11 15.84
N PHE A 234 9.41 -28.85 14.61
CA PHE A 234 8.33 -27.90 14.32
C PHE A 234 6.95 -28.43 14.70
N TYR A 235 6.57 -29.62 14.20
CA TYR A 235 5.19 -30.08 14.24
C TYR A 235 4.73 -30.44 15.65
N THR A 236 5.61 -31.00 16.48
CA THR A 236 5.25 -31.46 17.84
C THR A 236 4.71 -30.32 18.73
N PRO A 237 5.44 -29.20 18.93
CA PRO A 237 4.92 -28.07 19.71
C PRO A 237 3.78 -27.35 18.98
N PHE A 238 3.84 -27.22 17.65
CA PHE A 238 2.77 -26.57 16.89
C PHE A 238 1.43 -27.31 17.03
N HIS A 239 1.44 -28.64 16.98
CA HIS A 239 0.23 -29.44 17.13
C HIS A 239 -0.39 -29.26 18.52
N GLN A 240 0.42 -29.27 19.57
CA GLN A 240 -0.05 -29.01 20.94
C GLN A 240 -0.68 -27.63 21.07
N LEU A 241 -0.09 -26.60 20.44
CA LEU A 241 -0.65 -25.26 20.41
C LEU A 241 -2.02 -25.23 19.72
N ILE A 242 -2.19 -25.96 18.63
CA ILE A 242 -3.48 -26.07 17.91
C ILE A 242 -4.54 -26.77 18.77
N GLU A 243 -4.19 -27.85 19.46
CA GLU A 243 -5.11 -28.56 20.36
C GLU A 243 -5.59 -27.65 21.51
N GLN A 244 -4.67 -26.88 22.11
CA GLN A 244 -4.99 -25.92 23.17
C GLN A 244 -5.84 -24.74 22.66
N SER A 245 -5.69 -24.40 21.38
CA SER A 245 -6.40 -23.30 20.71
C SER A 245 -7.83 -23.67 20.27
N GLY A 246 -8.28 -24.92 20.46
CA GLY A 246 -9.61 -25.38 20.05
C GLY A 246 -10.77 -24.63 20.73
N GLY A 247 -10.54 -24.05 21.91
CA GLY A 247 -11.51 -23.24 22.65
C GLY A 247 -11.56 -21.76 22.26
N ILE A 248 -10.73 -21.32 21.31
CA ILE A 248 -10.73 -19.92 20.88
C ILE A 248 -12.00 -19.63 20.09
N ASP A 249 -12.84 -18.78 20.67
CA ASP A 249 -14.07 -18.32 20.03
C ASP A 249 -13.73 -17.38 18.86
N ARG A 250 -13.63 -17.98 17.67
CA ARG A 250 -13.36 -17.26 16.40
C ARG A 250 -14.43 -16.21 16.08
N SER A 251 -15.60 -16.26 16.70
CA SER A 251 -16.65 -15.26 16.53
C SER A 251 -16.42 -13.99 17.36
N LYS A 252 -15.58 -14.04 18.40
CA LYS A 252 -15.15 -12.88 19.20
C LYS A 252 -13.94 -12.15 18.62
N VAL A 253 -13.19 -12.82 17.74
CA VAL A 253 -11.97 -12.27 17.10
C VAL A 253 -12.32 -11.21 16.06
N GLY A 254 -13.49 -11.31 15.42
CA GLY A 254 -14.10 -10.21 14.68
C GLY A 254 -14.53 -9.14 15.66
N ALA A 255 -13.75 -8.06 15.80
CA ALA A 255 -14.11 -6.90 16.61
C ALA A 255 -15.58 -6.54 16.35
N ASN A 256 -16.45 -6.95 17.26
CA ASN A 256 -17.89 -6.77 17.15
C ASN A 256 -18.14 -5.44 17.87
N ARG A 257 -17.92 -4.34 17.16
CA ARG A 257 -18.06 -3.00 17.73
C ARG A 257 -19.47 -2.51 17.51
N GLU A 258 -20.18 -2.21 18.59
CA GLU A 258 -21.42 -1.47 18.50
C GLU A 258 -21.13 -0.04 18.02
N VAL A 259 -21.73 0.33 16.88
CA VAL A 259 -21.56 1.65 16.26
C VAL A 259 -22.58 2.64 16.82
N GLY A 260 -23.78 2.15 17.15
CA GLY A 260 -24.87 2.92 17.72
C GLY A 260 -26.24 2.30 17.41
N ILE A 261 -27.30 3.07 17.57
CA ILE A 261 -28.68 2.63 17.34
C ILE A 261 -29.24 3.37 16.12
N ASP A 262 -29.89 2.65 15.21
CA ASP A 262 -30.60 3.26 14.09
C ASP A 262 -31.82 4.04 14.57
N PRO A 263 -31.90 5.37 14.32
CA PRO A 263 -33.01 6.19 14.77
C PRO A 263 -34.37 5.79 14.18
N LYS A 264 -34.39 5.12 13.02
CA LYS A 264 -35.64 4.74 12.33
C LYS A 264 -36.26 3.46 12.89
N THR A 265 -35.43 2.44 13.13
CA THR A 265 -35.88 1.12 13.55
C THR A 265 -35.67 0.85 15.04
N GLY A 266 -34.87 1.67 15.73
CA GLY A 266 -34.48 1.46 17.13
C GLY A 266 -33.53 0.27 17.33
N LYS A 267 -32.98 -0.30 16.24
CA LYS A 267 -32.13 -1.49 16.29
C LYS A 267 -30.64 -1.14 16.40
N PRO A 268 -29.83 -1.98 17.05
CA PRO A 268 -28.38 -1.76 17.11
C PRO A 268 -27.75 -1.94 15.74
N ILE A 269 -26.77 -1.10 15.45
CA ILE A 269 -25.83 -1.23 14.33
C ILE A 269 -24.50 -1.72 14.89
N THR A 270 -24.01 -2.82 14.35
CA THR A 270 -22.72 -3.41 14.71
C THR A 270 -21.79 -3.43 13.50
N ALA A 271 -20.55 -3.01 13.71
CA ALA A 271 -19.45 -3.18 12.77
C ALA A 271 -18.73 -4.48 13.12
N ARG A 272 -18.60 -5.38 12.14
CA ARG A 272 -18.06 -6.72 12.34
C ARG A 272 -17.42 -7.29 11.09
N PHE A 273 -16.68 -8.38 11.24
CA PHE A 273 -16.24 -9.16 10.10
C PHE A 273 -17.30 -10.20 9.69
N GLY A 274 -17.63 -10.20 8.40
CA GLY A 274 -18.34 -11.28 7.74
C GLY A 274 -17.41 -12.12 6.87
N ARG A 275 -17.98 -13.11 6.18
CA ARG A 275 -17.24 -14.00 5.25
C ARG A 275 -16.50 -13.29 4.11
N PHE A 276 -16.83 -12.02 3.83
CA PHE A 276 -16.28 -11.24 2.71
C PHE A 276 -15.55 -9.97 3.16
N GLY A 277 -15.22 -9.85 4.45
CA GLY A 277 -14.52 -8.68 5.01
C GLY A 277 -15.37 -7.88 6.01
N PRO A 278 -14.94 -6.66 6.36
CA PRO A 278 -15.64 -5.81 7.31
C PRO A 278 -16.99 -5.36 6.74
N MET A 279 -18.02 -5.40 7.57
CA MET A 279 -19.38 -5.07 7.20
C MET A 279 -20.15 -4.48 8.38
N LEU A 280 -21.28 -3.86 8.07
CA LEU A 280 -22.24 -3.36 9.02
C LEU A 280 -23.43 -4.31 9.09
N GLN A 281 -23.92 -4.55 10.30
CA GLN A 281 -25.11 -5.34 10.58
C GLN A 281 -26.11 -4.48 11.37
N LEU A 282 -27.33 -4.35 10.86
CA LEU A 282 -28.45 -3.71 11.52
C LEU A 282 -29.39 -4.78 12.08
N GLY A 283 -29.59 -4.77 13.40
CA GLY A 283 -30.39 -5.76 14.12
C GLY A 283 -29.59 -6.98 14.58
N ALA A 284 -30.11 -7.66 15.59
CA ALA A 284 -29.46 -8.81 16.22
C ALA A 284 -29.68 -10.10 15.42
N THR A 285 -28.71 -11.01 15.44
CA THR A 285 -28.75 -12.28 14.68
C THR A 285 -29.76 -13.28 15.24
N ASP A 286 -30.11 -13.11 16.51
CA ASP A 286 -31.03 -13.93 17.32
C ASP A 286 -32.46 -13.36 17.38
N SER A 287 -32.76 -12.29 16.63
CA SER A 287 -34.10 -11.73 16.53
C SER A 287 -34.96 -12.48 15.50
N GLU A 288 -36.30 -12.49 15.67
CA GLU A 288 -37.23 -13.06 14.68
C GLU A 288 -37.12 -12.39 13.30
N GLU A 289 -36.68 -11.13 13.26
CA GLU A 289 -36.45 -10.40 12.01
C GLU A 289 -35.02 -10.59 11.50
N LYS A 290 -34.90 -10.89 10.20
CA LYS A 290 -33.58 -11.05 9.55
C LYS A 290 -32.78 -9.75 9.64
N PRO A 291 -31.52 -9.80 10.10
CA PRO A 291 -30.66 -8.62 10.13
C PRO A 291 -30.39 -8.12 8.71
N GLN A 292 -30.27 -6.80 8.58
CA GLN A 292 -29.85 -6.18 7.33
C GLN A 292 -28.35 -5.98 7.35
N PHE A 293 -27.74 -6.03 6.16
CA PHE A 293 -26.30 -5.96 6.00
C PHE A 293 -25.93 -4.89 4.99
N ALA A 294 -24.91 -4.10 5.32
CA ALA A 294 -24.33 -3.12 4.43
C ALA A 294 -22.80 -3.26 4.41
N PRO A 295 -22.14 -2.94 3.28
CA PRO A 295 -20.68 -2.94 3.25
C PRO A 295 -20.11 -1.84 4.14
N MET A 296 -18.85 -1.98 4.56
CA MET A 296 -18.14 -0.92 5.27
C MET A 296 -17.94 0.31 4.35
N PRO A 297 -18.15 1.55 4.83
CA PRO A 297 -17.81 2.75 4.08
C PRO A 297 -16.34 2.73 3.63
N ARG A 298 -16.07 3.28 2.44
CA ARG A 298 -14.71 3.31 1.88
C ARG A 298 -13.77 4.09 2.80
N GLY A 299 -12.67 3.45 3.23
CA GLY A 299 -11.67 4.06 4.11
C GLY A 299 -12.03 4.06 5.61
N ALA A 300 -13.26 3.69 5.98
CA ALA A 300 -13.63 3.49 7.38
C ALA A 300 -13.11 2.14 7.91
N ARG A 301 -12.80 2.08 9.21
CA ARG A 301 -12.42 0.86 9.91
C ARG A 301 -13.51 0.47 10.90
N ILE A 302 -13.52 -0.77 11.37
CA ILE A 302 -14.48 -1.21 12.37
C ILE A 302 -14.40 -0.34 13.63
N GLU A 303 -13.21 0.06 14.02
CA GLU A 303 -12.91 0.85 15.21
C GLU A 303 -13.28 2.32 15.07
N THR A 304 -13.30 2.85 13.84
CA THR A 304 -13.45 4.29 13.58
C THR A 304 -14.75 4.67 12.90
N VAL A 305 -15.49 3.71 12.34
CA VAL A 305 -16.77 3.99 11.67
C VAL A 305 -17.74 4.69 12.62
N THR A 306 -18.36 5.74 12.13
CA THR A 306 -19.35 6.54 12.86
C THR A 306 -20.77 6.09 12.54
N LEU A 307 -21.72 6.42 13.41
CA LEU A 307 -23.13 6.12 13.21
C LEU A 307 -23.66 6.73 11.91
N ASP A 308 -23.32 7.99 11.63
CA ASP A 308 -23.76 8.69 10.42
C ASP A 308 -23.27 7.98 9.15
N GLN A 309 -21.99 7.60 9.11
CA GLN A 309 -21.44 6.84 7.99
C GLN A 309 -22.14 5.49 7.83
N ALA A 310 -22.48 4.81 8.92
CA ALA A 310 -23.18 3.54 8.86
C ALA A 310 -24.62 3.69 8.33
N LEU A 311 -25.34 4.72 8.79
CA LEU A 311 -26.70 5.02 8.35
C LEU A 311 -26.77 5.33 6.85
N GLU A 312 -25.76 6.01 6.30
CA GLU A 312 -25.67 6.21 4.85
C GLU A 312 -25.60 4.89 4.09
N MET A 313 -24.80 3.92 4.54
CA MET A 313 -24.65 2.63 3.86
C MET A 313 -25.94 1.80 3.86
N PHE A 314 -26.78 1.93 4.89
CA PHE A 314 -28.09 1.26 4.96
C PHE A 314 -29.18 1.94 4.10
N LYS A 315 -28.89 3.06 3.43
CA LYS A 315 -29.76 3.61 2.37
C LYS A 315 -29.66 2.81 1.06
N LEU A 316 -28.68 1.92 0.95
CA LEU A 316 -28.50 1.02 -0.19
C LEU A 316 -29.13 -0.36 0.11
N PRO A 317 -29.66 -1.07 -0.90
CA PRO A 317 -29.73 -0.70 -2.32
C PRO A 317 -30.75 0.43 -2.61
N ARG A 318 -30.33 1.44 -3.38
CA ARG A 318 -31.18 2.58 -3.77
C ARG A 318 -31.82 2.31 -5.13
N LEU A 319 -33.14 2.49 -5.24
CA LEU A 319 -33.82 2.49 -6.54
C LEU A 319 -33.49 3.79 -7.28
N VAL A 320 -32.75 3.68 -8.39
CA VAL A 320 -32.35 4.81 -9.24
C VAL A 320 -33.48 5.19 -10.19
N GLY A 321 -34.22 4.20 -10.70
CA GLY A 321 -35.33 4.37 -11.63
C GLY A 321 -35.65 3.07 -12.34
N LYS A 322 -36.22 3.16 -13.55
CA LYS A 322 -36.58 2.00 -14.38
C LYS A 322 -35.98 2.11 -15.79
N THR A 323 -35.73 0.96 -16.42
CA THR A 323 -35.37 0.91 -17.84
C THR A 323 -36.57 1.24 -18.73
N LYS A 324 -36.34 1.38 -20.05
CA LYS A 324 -37.41 1.55 -21.04
C LYS A 324 -38.34 0.34 -21.08
N GLU A 325 -37.84 -0.85 -20.78
CA GLU A 325 -38.61 -2.09 -20.65
C GLU A 325 -39.30 -2.24 -19.28
N GLY A 326 -39.09 -1.29 -18.36
CA GLY A 326 -39.73 -1.25 -17.05
C GLY A 326 -39.00 -2.00 -15.93
N GLU A 327 -37.76 -2.46 -16.15
CA GLU A 327 -36.97 -3.15 -15.13
C GLU A 327 -36.38 -2.17 -14.10
N ASP A 328 -36.40 -2.53 -12.83
CA ASP A 328 -35.85 -1.70 -11.76
C ASP A 328 -34.31 -1.62 -11.85
N ILE A 329 -33.78 -0.40 -11.77
CA ILE A 329 -32.35 -0.13 -11.68
C ILE A 329 -32.01 0.15 -10.21
N LYS A 330 -31.27 -0.76 -9.58
CA LYS A 330 -30.86 -0.64 -8.16
C LYS A 330 -29.37 -0.37 -8.05
N ALA A 331 -28.98 0.76 -7.47
CA ALA A 331 -27.60 1.07 -7.15
C ALA A 331 -27.20 0.45 -5.80
N ASN A 332 -26.02 -0.15 -5.75
CA ASN A 332 -25.49 -0.79 -4.54
C ASN A 332 -23.95 -0.82 -4.55
N ILE A 333 -23.34 -1.26 -3.45
CA ILE A 333 -21.90 -1.45 -3.30
C ILE A 333 -21.61 -2.92 -3.04
N GLY A 334 -20.71 -3.50 -3.82
CA GLY A 334 -20.27 -4.88 -3.69
C GLY A 334 -18.77 -4.99 -3.51
N ARG A 335 -18.26 -6.22 -3.48
CA ARG A 335 -16.82 -6.53 -3.31
C ARG A 335 -15.92 -5.79 -4.30
N PHE A 336 -16.37 -5.64 -5.54
CA PHE A 336 -15.58 -5.03 -6.62
C PHE A 336 -15.82 -3.52 -6.76
N GLY A 337 -16.57 -2.90 -5.84
CA GLY A 337 -16.93 -1.50 -5.86
C GLY A 337 -18.41 -1.25 -6.17
N PRO A 338 -18.78 0.00 -6.49
CA PRO A 338 -20.16 0.38 -6.73
C PRO A 338 -20.67 -0.18 -8.07
N TYR A 339 -21.94 -0.59 -8.09
CA TYR A 339 -22.59 -1.15 -9.26
C TYR A 339 -24.08 -0.81 -9.30
N ILE A 340 -24.67 -0.88 -10.50
CA ILE A 340 -26.13 -0.96 -10.67
C ILE A 340 -26.52 -2.39 -11.06
N GLN A 341 -27.66 -2.83 -10.52
CA GLN A 341 -28.28 -4.11 -10.82
C GLN A 341 -29.59 -3.87 -11.58
N ILE A 342 -29.69 -4.52 -12.75
CA ILE A 342 -30.90 -4.56 -13.57
C ILE A 342 -31.21 -6.04 -13.82
N GLY A 343 -32.26 -6.56 -13.18
CA GLY A 343 -32.58 -7.99 -13.19
C GLY A 343 -31.39 -8.84 -12.69
N LYS A 344 -30.78 -9.60 -13.61
CA LYS A 344 -29.57 -10.44 -13.34
C LYS A 344 -28.25 -9.78 -13.77
N LEU A 345 -28.30 -8.63 -14.43
CA LEU A 345 -27.12 -7.94 -14.93
C LEU A 345 -26.54 -7.02 -13.85
N PHE A 346 -25.21 -7.08 -13.70
CA PHE A 346 -24.44 -6.20 -12.82
C PHE A 346 -23.52 -5.32 -13.66
N VAL A 347 -23.64 -4.00 -13.50
CA VAL A 347 -22.83 -3.02 -14.23
C VAL A 347 -22.01 -2.21 -13.24
N SER A 348 -20.68 -2.25 -13.38
CA SER A 348 -19.78 -1.41 -12.58
C SER A 348 -20.01 0.05 -12.92
N ILE A 349 -20.14 0.91 -11.91
CA ILE A 349 -20.37 2.35 -12.10
C ILE A 349 -19.17 3.22 -11.75
N LYS A 350 -17.99 2.63 -11.48
CA LYS A 350 -16.79 3.44 -11.17
C LYS A 350 -16.51 4.48 -12.28
N PRO A 351 -16.25 5.76 -11.95
CA PRO A 351 -16.00 6.29 -10.60
C PRO A 351 -17.22 6.82 -9.84
N GLU A 352 -18.45 6.67 -10.36
CA GLU A 352 -19.69 7.22 -9.81
C GLU A 352 -20.04 6.69 -8.41
N ASP A 353 -20.77 7.51 -7.65
CA ASP A 353 -21.29 7.16 -6.32
C ASP A 353 -22.74 6.59 -6.42
N PRO A 354 -23.01 5.38 -5.89
CA PRO A 354 -24.33 4.76 -5.94
C PRO A 354 -25.41 5.53 -5.17
N HIS A 355 -25.04 6.40 -4.22
CA HIS A 355 -25.98 7.26 -3.50
C HIS A 355 -26.50 8.41 -4.37
N THR A 356 -25.72 8.86 -5.36
CA THR A 356 -26.02 10.08 -6.13
C THR A 356 -26.16 9.87 -7.64
N ILE A 357 -25.78 8.70 -8.18
CA ILE A 357 -25.86 8.42 -9.62
C ILE A 357 -27.25 8.73 -10.21
N SER A 358 -27.27 9.45 -11.34
CA SER A 358 -28.53 9.81 -12.02
C SER A 358 -29.07 8.65 -12.86
N LEU A 359 -30.38 8.68 -13.14
CA LEU A 359 -31.02 7.70 -14.04
C LEU A 359 -30.40 7.74 -15.44
N GLU A 360 -30.11 8.94 -15.96
CA GLU A 360 -29.49 9.12 -17.27
C GLU A 360 -28.13 8.43 -17.34
N LYS A 361 -27.27 8.62 -16.34
CA LYS A 361 -25.94 7.99 -16.31
C LYS A 361 -26.03 6.47 -16.12
N ALA A 362 -26.97 6.00 -15.30
CA ALA A 362 -27.20 4.58 -15.10
C ALA A 362 -27.66 3.88 -16.40
N LEU A 363 -28.52 4.53 -17.19
CA LEU A 363 -28.97 4.02 -18.49
C LEU A 363 -27.82 4.02 -19.52
N GLU A 364 -26.98 5.05 -19.55
CA GLU A 364 -25.81 5.11 -20.42
C GLU A 364 -24.85 3.92 -20.16
N LEU A 365 -24.50 3.68 -18.89
CA LEU A 365 -23.62 2.57 -18.50
C LEU A 365 -24.26 1.20 -18.78
N TYR A 366 -25.59 1.10 -18.63
CA TYR A 366 -26.32 -0.11 -18.97
C TYR A 366 -26.28 -0.39 -20.47
N ASP A 367 -26.51 0.62 -21.32
CA ASP A 367 -26.44 0.50 -22.77
C ASP A 367 -25.02 0.14 -23.25
N GLU A 368 -23.98 0.72 -22.66
CA GLU A 368 -22.58 0.34 -22.92
C GLU A 368 -22.30 -1.11 -22.56
N LYS A 369 -22.81 -1.57 -21.41
CA LYS A 369 -22.64 -2.96 -20.98
C LYS A 369 -23.37 -3.93 -21.90
N LEU A 370 -24.58 -3.61 -22.34
CA LEU A 370 -25.31 -4.41 -23.33
C LEU A 370 -24.56 -4.49 -24.66
N LYS A 371 -24.01 -3.37 -25.15
CA LYS A 371 -23.16 -3.36 -26.36
C LYS A 371 -21.92 -4.23 -26.19
N ALA A 372 -21.26 -4.17 -25.04
CA ALA A 372 -20.08 -4.99 -24.75
C ALA A 372 -20.42 -6.49 -24.67
N GLU A 373 -21.54 -6.86 -24.06
CA GLU A 373 -22.01 -8.26 -24.04
C GLU A 373 -22.45 -8.76 -25.43
N ALA A 374 -23.03 -7.89 -26.26
CA ALA A 374 -23.33 -8.21 -27.65
C ALA A 374 -22.06 -8.38 -28.50
N ALA A 375 -21.08 -7.49 -28.35
CA ALA A 375 -19.78 -7.56 -29.04
C ALA A 375 -18.91 -8.76 -28.60
N LYS A 376 -19.18 -9.32 -27.42
CA LYS A 376 -18.59 -10.58 -26.98
C LYS A 376 -19.14 -11.79 -27.73
N ASN A 377 -20.38 -11.77 -28.25
CA ASN A 377 -20.89 -12.88 -29.04
C ASN A 377 -20.48 -12.70 -30.51
N ILE A 378 -19.53 -13.52 -30.97
CA ILE A 378 -19.10 -13.54 -32.37
C ILE A 378 -20.11 -14.32 -33.23
N ALA A 379 -20.64 -15.43 -32.70
CA ALA A 379 -21.68 -16.24 -33.35
C ALA A 379 -22.45 -17.08 -32.33
N ASP A 380 -23.77 -17.19 -32.50
CA ASP A 380 -24.66 -18.07 -31.73
C ASP A 380 -25.20 -19.14 -32.68
N PHE A 381 -24.85 -20.41 -32.43
CA PHE A 381 -25.17 -21.53 -33.33
C PHE A 381 -26.43 -22.30 -32.89
N GLY A 382 -27.13 -21.86 -31.83
CA GLY A 382 -28.21 -22.64 -31.22
C GLY A 382 -27.69 -23.81 -30.36
N ASP A 383 -28.61 -24.49 -29.66
CA ASP A 383 -28.33 -25.61 -28.73
C ASP A 383 -27.28 -25.32 -27.63
N GLY A 384 -27.14 -24.05 -27.24
CA GLY A 384 -26.23 -23.63 -26.17
C GLY A 384 -24.77 -23.42 -26.60
N ILE A 385 -24.47 -23.47 -27.91
CA ILE A 385 -23.12 -23.25 -28.43
C ILE A 385 -22.96 -21.79 -28.88
N LYS A 386 -22.11 -21.04 -28.16
CA LYS A 386 -21.78 -19.64 -28.46
C LYS A 386 -20.28 -19.46 -28.62
N VAL A 387 -19.86 -18.74 -29.66
CA VAL A 387 -18.48 -18.34 -29.87
C VAL A 387 -18.29 -16.95 -29.27
N LEU A 388 -17.44 -16.86 -28.25
CA LEU A 388 -17.19 -15.62 -27.52
C LEU A 388 -15.84 -15.01 -27.92
N ASN A 389 -15.78 -13.68 -27.98
CA ASN A 389 -14.54 -12.91 -28.10
C ASN A 389 -13.88 -12.87 -26.72
N GLY A 390 -12.76 -13.60 -26.59
CA GLY A 390 -12.06 -13.87 -25.32
C GLY A 390 -11.37 -12.65 -24.73
#